data_AF-U3U100-F1
#
_entry.id   AF-U3U100-F1
#
_cell.length_a   1.000
_cell.length_b   1.000
_cell.length_c   1.000
_cell.angle_alpha   90.00
_cell.angle_beta   90.00
_cell.angle_gamma   90.00
#
_symmetry.space_group_name_H-M   'P 1'
#
loop_
_entity.id
_entity.type
_entity.pdbx_description
1 polymer ?
#
loop_
_entity_poly.entity_id
_entity_poly.type
_entity_poly.pdbx_seq_one_letter_code
_entity_poly.pdbx_strand_id
1 'polypeptide(L)'
;MRVGFSVAQRAPAILDHYQLMDRLANNQLCQLLLSPTGNLLARFTGKNEEQFALYCCSGHYDREGEITLLLNYQDMTLASLSFSIIQEQQQRTLLIGGLQGPRKHISNDVIRDATKAAHGVFPKRLLMEAVFILAAQCGVQAITAVGDTTHVFRSLRYRHSKGDKFFASYSEFWLSLGGEMRRDELFTLPLSMARKELEEIASKKRAEYRRRYALLDTLVLQAAGAERDVAHAA
;
A
#
# COMPACT_ATOMS: atom_id res chain seq x y z
N MET A 1 -5.41 -9.80 7.27
CA MET A 1 -6.62 -10.21 8.01
C MET A 1 -6.70 -9.50 9.37
N ARG A 2 -7.88 -9.03 9.74
CA ARG A 2 -8.12 -8.03 10.81
C ARG A 2 -8.51 -8.63 12.17
N VAL A 3 -8.48 -7.82 13.24
CA VAL A 3 -9.20 -8.15 14.51
C VAL A 3 -10.68 -8.35 14.17
N GLY A 4 -11.26 -9.43 14.69
CA GLY A 4 -12.67 -9.77 14.52
C GLY A 4 -12.97 -10.78 13.41
N PHE A 5 -11.99 -11.15 12.57
CA PHE A 5 -12.14 -12.33 11.73
C PHE A 5 -12.00 -13.59 12.58
N SER A 6 -13.10 -14.32 12.80
CA SER A 6 -13.03 -15.67 13.34
C SER A 6 -12.21 -16.57 12.40
N VAL A 7 -11.66 -17.69 12.89
CA VAL A 7 -10.98 -18.67 12.02
C VAL A 7 -11.87 -19.08 10.84
N ALA A 8 -13.19 -19.17 11.08
CA ALA A 8 -14.19 -19.46 10.05
C ALA A 8 -14.40 -18.35 9.01
N GLN A 9 -14.07 -17.08 9.32
CA GLN A 9 -14.12 -15.97 8.36
C GLN A 9 -12.79 -15.77 7.61
N ARG A 10 -11.68 -16.26 8.19
CA ARG A 10 -10.35 -16.20 7.57
C ARG A 10 -10.21 -17.15 6.40
N ALA A 11 -10.65 -18.39 6.55
CA ALA A 11 -10.53 -19.38 5.47
C ALA A 11 -11.27 -18.94 4.19
N PRO A 12 -12.52 -18.44 4.23
CA PRO A 12 -13.19 -17.88 3.04
C PRO A 12 -12.44 -16.72 2.41
N ALA A 13 -11.91 -15.76 3.19
CA ALA A 13 -11.16 -14.64 2.64
C ALA A 13 -9.85 -15.07 1.95
N ILE A 14 -9.17 -16.08 2.50
CA ILE A 14 -7.98 -16.68 1.87
C ILE A 14 -8.39 -17.36 0.57
N LEU A 15 -9.45 -18.17 0.59
CA LEU A 15 -9.95 -18.87 -0.60
C LEU A 15 -10.40 -17.88 -1.68
N ASP A 16 -11.15 -16.85 -1.31
CA ASP A 16 -11.56 -15.76 -2.21
C ASP A 16 -10.34 -15.14 -2.88
N HIS A 17 -9.29 -14.86 -2.11
CA HIS A 17 -8.07 -14.27 -2.65
C HIS A 17 -7.47 -15.13 -3.75
N TYR A 18 -7.16 -16.39 -3.47
CA TYR A 18 -6.54 -17.26 -4.47
C TYR A 18 -7.47 -17.57 -5.65
N GLN A 19 -8.78 -17.73 -5.41
CA GLN A 19 -9.76 -17.91 -6.49
C GLN A 19 -9.86 -16.66 -7.39
N LEU A 20 -9.72 -15.46 -6.83
CA LEU A 20 -9.73 -14.23 -7.61
C LEU A 20 -8.42 -14.03 -8.37
N MET A 21 -7.27 -14.40 -7.78
CA MET A 21 -5.98 -14.37 -8.46
C MET A 21 -5.95 -15.33 -9.66
N ASP A 22 -6.50 -16.54 -9.52
CA ASP A 22 -6.63 -17.52 -10.60
C ASP A 22 -7.52 -17.04 -11.77
N ARG A 23 -8.44 -16.10 -11.49
CA ARG A 23 -9.33 -15.50 -12.49
C ARG A 23 -8.81 -14.19 -13.09
N LEU A 24 -7.62 -13.73 -12.70
CA LEU A 24 -7.04 -12.53 -13.31
C LEU A 24 -6.62 -12.82 -14.75
N ALA A 25 -7.00 -11.95 -15.68
CA ALA A 25 -6.59 -12.07 -17.07
C ALA A 25 -5.08 -11.89 -17.27
N ASN A 26 -4.43 -11.10 -16.39
CA ASN A 26 -3.00 -10.85 -16.45
C ASN A 26 -2.24 -11.91 -15.63
N ASN A 27 -1.78 -12.96 -16.31
CA ASN A 27 -1.02 -14.06 -15.70
C ASN A 27 0.32 -13.62 -15.09
N GLN A 28 0.98 -12.63 -15.69
CA GLN A 28 2.27 -12.13 -15.19
C GLN A 28 2.10 -11.39 -13.87
N LEU A 29 1.07 -10.54 -13.77
CA LEU A 29 0.69 -9.90 -12.52
C LEU A 29 0.34 -10.94 -11.46
N CYS A 30 -0.45 -11.96 -11.81
CA CYS A 30 -0.80 -13.04 -10.90
C CYS A 30 0.46 -13.75 -10.35
N GLN A 31 1.41 -14.11 -11.21
CA GLN A 31 2.68 -14.73 -10.80
C GLN A 31 3.49 -13.82 -9.86
N LEU A 32 3.56 -12.52 -10.16
CA LEU A 32 4.28 -11.56 -9.32
C LEU A 32 3.66 -11.42 -7.92
N LEU A 33 2.33 -11.37 -7.85
CA LEU A 33 1.58 -11.22 -6.59
C LEU A 33 1.60 -12.48 -5.72
N LEU A 34 1.60 -13.67 -6.35
CA LEU A 34 1.59 -14.97 -5.66
C LEU A 34 2.98 -15.51 -5.31
N SER A 35 4.03 -14.81 -5.73
CA SER A 35 5.40 -15.27 -5.51
C SER A 35 5.86 -15.03 -4.06
N PRO A 36 6.47 -16.05 -3.41
CA PRO A 36 7.01 -15.93 -2.05
C PRO A 36 8.27 -15.08 -2.01
N THR A 37 9.00 -14.96 -3.12
CA THR A 37 10.18 -14.09 -3.22
C THR A 37 9.76 -12.66 -3.53
N GLY A 38 10.49 -11.69 -2.96
CA GLY A 38 10.29 -10.26 -3.23
C GLY A 38 10.56 -9.92 -4.68
N ASN A 39 9.51 -9.65 -5.45
CA ASN A 39 9.59 -9.22 -6.84
C ASN A 39 9.58 -7.70 -6.95
N LEU A 40 10.41 -7.17 -7.84
CA LEU A 40 10.40 -5.74 -8.17
C LEU A 40 9.16 -5.43 -9.03
N LEU A 41 8.30 -4.54 -8.54
CA LEU A 41 7.16 -4.03 -9.30
C LEU A 41 7.47 -2.72 -10.03
N ALA A 42 8.28 -1.86 -9.40
CA ALA A 42 8.63 -0.58 -9.99
C ALA A 42 9.96 -0.06 -9.44
N ARG A 43 10.71 0.64 -10.30
CA ARG A 43 11.87 1.45 -9.90
C ARG A 43 11.69 2.86 -10.41
N PHE A 44 11.98 3.84 -9.57
CA PHE A 44 11.90 5.25 -9.94
C PHE A 44 12.89 6.08 -9.13
N THR A 45 13.20 7.27 -9.62
CA THR A 45 14.20 8.15 -9.01
C THR A 45 13.55 9.38 -8.39
N GLY A 46 14.13 9.83 -7.27
CA GLY A 46 13.80 11.09 -6.63
C GLY A 46 14.40 12.30 -7.33
N LYS A 47 14.21 13.45 -6.70
CA LYS A 47 14.63 14.78 -7.17
C LYS A 47 16.12 14.86 -7.56
N ASN A 48 17.00 14.18 -6.82
CA ASN A 48 18.44 14.17 -7.05
C ASN A 48 18.94 12.73 -7.31
N GLU A 49 18.20 11.97 -8.12
CA GLU A 49 18.53 10.60 -8.54
C GLU A 49 18.53 9.56 -7.40
N GLU A 50 17.95 9.89 -6.25
CA GLU A 50 17.82 8.94 -5.15
C GLU A 50 16.92 7.77 -5.56
N GLN A 51 17.35 6.54 -5.25
CA GLN A 51 16.67 5.34 -5.74
C GLN A 51 15.48 4.96 -4.87
N PHE A 52 14.32 4.81 -5.51
CA PHE A 52 13.15 4.14 -4.94
C PHE A 52 12.89 2.82 -5.65
N ALA A 53 12.48 1.83 -4.88
CA ALA A 53 12.07 0.53 -5.43
C ALA A 53 10.83 0.03 -4.69
N LEU A 54 9.82 -0.37 -5.45
CA LEU A 54 8.62 -1.01 -4.96
C LEU A 54 8.74 -2.51 -5.19
N TYR A 55 8.64 -3.28 -4.11
CA TYR A 55 8.62 -4.74 -4.18
C TYR A 55 7.25 -5.28 -3.75
N CYS A 56 6.96 -6.49 -4.19
CA CYS A 56 5.80 -7.28 -3.80
C CYS A 56 6.22 -8.70 -3.45
N CYS A 57 5.63 -9.26 -2.40
CA CYS A 57 5.77 -10.66 -2.03
C CYS A 57 4.49 -11.18 -1.40
N SER A 58 4.25 -12.48 -1.54
CA SER A 58 3.17 -13.15 -0.82
C SER A 58 3.59 -13.46 0.63
N GLY A 59 2.70 -13.24 1.59
CA GLY A 59 2.80 -13.80 2.93
C GLY A 59 3.93 -13.26 3.84
N HIS A 60 4.46 -12.06 3.59
CA HIS A 60 5.55 -11.51 4.41
C HIS A 60 5.12 -11.17 5.85
N TYR A 61 3.86 -10.79 6.07
CA TYR A 61 3.30 -10.56 7.39
C TYR A 61 2.13 -11.49 7.64
N ASP A 62 2.44 -12.60 8.31
CA ASP A 62 1.45 -13.57 8.73
C ASP A 62 0.28 -12.86 9.41
N ARG A 63 -0.92 -13.12 8.87
CA ARG A 63 -2.21 -12.61 9.33
C ARG A 63 -2.56 -11.18 8.92
N GLU A 64 -1.69 -10.37 8.33
CA GLU A 64 -2.07 -8.99 7.90
C GLU A 64 -2.60 -8.94 6.46
N GLY A 65 -2.19 -9.83 5.57
CA GLY A 65 -2.68 -9.94 4.20
C GLY A 65 -2.02 -11.10 3.46
N GLU A 66 -2.50 -11.41 2.26
CA GLU A 66 -1.89 -12.42 1.40
C GLU A 66 -0.75 -11.82 0.57
N ILE A 67 -0.85 -10.53 0.22
CA ILE A 67 0.15 -9.77 -0.53
C ILE A 67 0.71 -8.67 0.38
N THR A 68 2.03 -8.48 0.34
CA THR A 68 2.71 -7.36 0.99
C THR A 68 3.50 -6.56 -0.04
N LEU A 69 3.25 -5.25 -0.09
CA LEU A 69 4.07 -4.29 -0.81
C LEU A 69 5.11 -3.69 0.12
N LEU A 70 6.33 -3.49 -0.41
CA LEU A 70 7.45 -2.89 0.30
C LEU A 70 7.98 -1.71 -0.52
N LEU A 71 8.02 -0.52 0.09
CA LEU A 71 8.65 0.64 -0.51
C LEU A 71 10.03 0.86 0.09
N ASN A 72 11.05 0.71 -0.73
CA ASN A 72 12.44 0.97 -0.38
C ASN A 72 12.90 2.33 -0.90
N TYR A 73 13.76 2.98 -0.11
CA TYR A 73 14.52 4.17 -0.46
C TYR A 73 15.97 3.91 -0.12
N GLN A 74 16.86 3.98 -1.11
CA GLN A 74 18.28 3.62 -0.96
C GLN A 74 18.47 2.29 -0.19
N ASP A 75 17.77 1.24 -0.65
CA ASP A 75 17.76 -0.11 -0.07
C ASP A 75 17.20 -0.23 1.36
N MET A 76 16.70 0.86 1.95
CA MET A 76 16.02 0.85 3.24
C MET A 76 14.51 0.81 3.06
N THR A 77 13.83 -0.17 3.66
CA THR A 77 12.37 -0.25 3.65
C THR A 77 11.76 0.86 4.51
N LEU A 78 11.05 1.79 3.87
CA LEU A 78 10.40 2.93 4.52
C LEU A 78 8.95 2.69 4.89
N ALA A 79 8.26 1.85 4.13
CA ALA A 79 6.88 1.49 4.40
C ALA A 79 6.57 0.11 3.85
N SER A 80 5.67 -0.59 4.53
CA SER A 80 5.08 -1.83 4.03
C SER A 80 3.57 -1.81 4.17
N LEU A 81 2.86 -2.45 3.26
CA LEU A 81 1.40 -2.52 3.27
C LEU A 81 0.96 -3.92 2.86
N SER A 82 0.15 -4.54 3.72
CA SER A 82 -0.37 -5.89 3.50
C SER A 82 -1.86 -5.85 3.21
N PHE A 83 -2.26 -6.54 2.15
CA PHE A 83 -3.65 -6.62 1.73
C PHE A 83 -4.04 -8.01 1.23
N SER A 84 -5.33 -8.23 1.14
CA SER A 84 -5.94 -9.38 0.48
C SER A 84 -7.05 -8.86 -0.43
N ILE A 85 -7.32 -9.54 -1.53
CA ILE A 85 -8.49 -9.27 -2.36
C ILE A 85 -9.54 -10.32 -2.01
N ILE A 86 -10.73 -9.89 -1.61
CA ILE A 86 -11.81 -10.75 -1.10
C ILE A 86 -13.13 -10.41 -1.80
N GLN A 87 -14.13 -11.27 -1.65
CA GLN A 87 -15.50 -10.89 -1.99
C GLN A 87 -16.18 -10.31 -0.74
N GLU A 88 -16.53 -9.02 -0.79
CA GLU A 88 -17.33 -8.36 0.24
C GLU A 88 -18.58 -7.77 -0.42
N GLN A 89 -19.78 -8.13 0.07
CA GLN A 89 -21.04 -7.59 -0.46
C GLN A 89 -21.21 -7.76 -1.99
N GLN A 90 -20.80 -8.92 -2.52
CA GLN A 90 -20.79 -9.23 -3.97
C GLN A 90 -19.85 -8.36 -4.82
N GLN A 91 -18.98 -7.57 -4.18
CA GLN A 91 -17.97 -6.76 -4.85
C GLN A 91 -16.57 -7.30 -4.57
N ARG A 92 -15.72 -7.20 -5.59
CA ARG A 92 -14.30 -7.51 -5.45
C ARG A 92 -13.66 -6.39 -4.62
N THR A 93 -13.23 -6.71 -3.41
CA THR A 93 -12.77 -5.72 -2.44
C THR A 93 -11.32 -5.97 -2.04
N LEU A 94 -10.49 -4.94 -2.12
CA LEU A 94 -9.13 -4.99 -1.56
C LEU A 94 -9.20 -4.60 -0.09
N LEU A 95 -8.95 -5.56 0.79
CA LEU A 95 -8.89 -5.39 2.24
C LEU A 95 -7.44 -5.17 2.68
N ILE A 96 -7.11 -3.94 3.07
CA ILE A 96 -5.85 -3.58 3.70
C ILE A 96 -5.90 -3.99 5.17
N GLY A 97 -5.06 -4.96 5.56
CA GLY A 97 -4.99 -5.44 6.93
C GLY A 97 -3.79 -4.92 7.72
N GLY A 98 -2.83 -4.25 7.08
CA GLY A 98 -1.68 -3.65 7.74
C GLY A 98 -0.98 -2.60 6.88
N LEU A 99 -0.46 -1.56 7.52
CA LEU A 99 0.35 -0.48 6.93
C LEU A 99 1.41 -0.04 7.95
N GLN A 100 2.64 -0.53 7.78
CA GLN A 100 3.71 -0.30 8.73
C GLN A 100 4.68 0.77 8.20
N GLY A 101 5.22 1.58 9.12
CA GLY A 101 6.33 2.48 8.82
C GLY A 101 7.67 1.74 8.84
N PRO A 102 8.80 2.48 8.79
CA PRO A 102 10.10 1.84 8.78
C PRO A 102 10.40 1.15 10.12
N ARG A 103 11.37 0.23 10.09
CA ARG A 103 11.89 -0.40 11.31
C ARG A 103 12.47 0.66 12.25
N LYS A 104 12.40 0.42 13.56
CA LYS A 104 12.81 1.39 14.61
C LYS A 104 14.23 1.93 14.52
N HIS A 105 15.15 1.23 13.84
CA HIS A 105 16.53 1.67 13.67
C HIS A 105 16.70 2.70 12.53
N ILE A 106 15.70 2.85 11.67
CA ILE A 106 15.71 3.86 10.61
C ILE A 106 15.34 5.20 11.23
N SER A 107 16.23 6.19 11.09
CA SER A 107 16.01 7.55 11.62
C SER A 107 14.84 8.24 10.91
N ASN A 108 14.18 9.15 11.62
CA ASN A 108 13.21 10.08 11.05
C ASN A 108 13.82 10.96 9.94
N ASP A 109 15.14 11.16 9.94
CA ASP A 109 15.84 11.92 8.90
C ASP A 109 15.78 11.21 7.55
N VAL A 110 15.89 9.88 7.52
CA VAL A 110 15.76 9.09 6.29
C VAL A 110 14.35 9.25 5.70
N ILE A 111 13.32 9.25 6.55
CA ILE A 111 11.93 9.47 6.12
C ILE A 111 11.76 10.89 5.56
N ARG A 112 12.35 11.88 6.21
CA ARG A 112 12.32 13.28 5.78
C ARG A 112 13.01 13.45 4.43
N ASP A 113 14.16 12.82 4.26
CA ASP A 113 14.95 12.90 3.03
C ASP A 113 14.25 12.20 1.88
N ALA A 114 13.71 11.00 2.10
CA ALA A 114 12.87 10.32 1.11
C ALA A 114 11.63 11.16 0.74
N THR A 115 10.99 11.83 1.70
CA THR A 115 9.85 12.71 1.43
C THR A 115 10.27 13.90 0.55
N LYS A 116 11.44 14.50 0.81
CA LYS A 116 11.98 15.58 -0.04
C LYS A 116 12.35 15.09 -1.43
N ALA A 117 13.00 13.92 -1.52
CA ALA A 117 13.35 13.27 -2.77
C ALA A 117 12.10 12.98 -3.61
N ALA A 118 11.00 12.58 -2.98
CA ALA A 118 9.71 12.35 -3.61
C ALA A 118 8.84 13.61 -3.78
N HIS A 119 9.44 14.81 -3.91
CA HIS A 119 8.71 16.07 -4.13
C HIS A 119 7.61 16.35 -3.09
N GLY A 120 7.92 16.05 -1.82
CA GLY A 120 7.01 16.23 -0.69
C GLY A 120 5.94 15.16 -0.55
N VAL A 121 6.01 14.05 -1.31
CA VAL A 121 5.11 12.90 -1.12
C VAL A 121 5.66 12.00 -0.03
N PHE A 122 4.87 11.77 1.00
CA PHE A 122 5.23 10.89 2.11
C PHE A 122 5.29 9.41 1.65
N PRO A 123 6.26 8.58 2.11
CA PRO A 123 6.42 7.20 1.65
C PRO A 123 5.15 6.34 1.69
N LYS A 124 4.34 6.44 2.75
CA LYS A 124 3.07 5.70 2.82
C LYS A 124 2.07 6.10 1.72
N ARG A 125 2.10 7.34 1.24
CA ARG A 125 1.26 7.80 0.14
C ARG A 125 1.74 7.27 -1.21
N LEU A 126 3.06 7.18 -1.43
CA LEU A 126 3.61 6.51 -2.61
C LEU A 126 3.17 5.05 -2.67
N LEU A 127 3.19 4.37 -1.52
CA LEU A 127 2.75 2.99 -1.43
C LEU A 127 1.25 2.83 -1.73
N MET A 128 0.42 3.79 -1.33
CA MET A 128 -1.01 3.79 -1.66
C MET A 128 -1.29 3.97 -3.15
N GLU A 129 -0.47 4.74 -3.88
CA GLU A 129 -0.62 4.83 -5.34
C GLU A 129 -0.44 3.47 -6.00
N ALA A 130 0.57 2.72 -5.57
CA ALA A 130 0.76 1.33 -6.00
C ALA A 130 -0.46 0.46 -5.70
N VAL A 131 -1.07 0.62 -4.53
CA VAL A 131 -2.30 -0.11 -4.17
C VAL A 131 -3.45 0.24 -5.11
N PHE A 132 -3.66 1.52 -5.46
CA PHE A 132 -4.72 1.92 -6.38
C PHE A 132 -4.53 1.35 -7.79
N ILE A 133 -3.29 1.34 -8.28
CA ILE A 133 -2.95 0.75 -9.59
C ILE A 133 -3.24 -0.75 -9.58
N LEU A 134 -2.73 -1.47 -8.57
CA LEU A 134 -2.96 -2.91 -8.43
C LEU A 134 -4.43 -3.24 -8.24
N ALA A 135 -5.17 -2.43 -7.49
CA ALA A 135 -6.61 -2.56 -7.33
C ALA A 135 -7.33 -2.47 -8.69
N ALA A 136 -7.00 -1.46 -9.49
CA ALA A 136 -7.59 -1.29 -10.83
C ALA A 136 -7.26 -2.47 -11.76
N GLN A 137 -6.00 -2.90 -11.82
CA GLN A 137 -5.57 -4.07 -12.62
C GLN A 137 -6.24 -5.36 -12.15
N CYS A 138 -6.47 -5.48 -10.85
CA CYS A 138 -7.19 -6.59 -10.27
C CYS A 138 -8.72 -6.42 -10.34
N GLY A 139 -9.26 -5.43 -11.05
CA GLY A 139 -10.72 -5.23 -11.18
C GLY A 139 -11.44 -5.01 -9.85
N VAL A 140 -10.74 -4.46 -8.85
CA VAL A 140 -11.29 -4.16 -7.53
C VAL A 140 -12.29 -3.01 -7.64
N GLN A 141 -13.41 -3.15 -6.95
CA GLN A 141 -14.54 -2.22 -6.96
C GLN A 141 -14.66 -1.44 -5.65
N ALA A 142 -14.02 -1.91 -4.58
CA ALA A 142 -13.96 -1.22 -3.30
C ALA A 142 -12.61 -1.47 -2.60
N ILE A 143 -12.13 -0.47 -1.86
CA ILE A 143 -10.98 -0.63 -0.98
C ILE A 143 -11.45 -0.42 0.45
N THR A 144 -11.14 -1.39 1.31
CA THR A 144 -11.39 -1.29 2.74
C THR A 144 -10.10 -1.41 3.52
N ALA A 145 -10.01 -0.75 4.67
CA ALA A 145 -8.82 -0.77 5.50
C ALA A 145 -9.18 -0.93 6.98
N VAL A 146 -8.32 -1.64 7.70
CA VAL A 146 -8.42 -1.71 9.17
C VAL A 146 -8.05 -0.36 9.78
N GLY A 147 -8.85 0.08 10.75
CA GLY A 147 -8.53 1.20 11.63
C GLY A 147 -7.66 0.78 12.81
N ASP A 148 -7.32 1.76 13.66
CA ASP A 148 -6.50 1.54 14.86
C ASP A 148 -7.13 0.50 15.83
N THR A 149 -8.46 0.42 15.85
CA THR A 149 -9.21 -0.48 16.74
C THR A 149 -9.37 -1.89 16.18
N THR A 150 -9.31 -2.05 14.85
CA THR A 150 -9.56 -3.31 14.12
C THR A 150 -8.28 -4.00 13.64
N HIS A 151 -7.09 -3.51 14.01
CA HIS A 151 -5.80 -4.12 13.65
C HIS A 151 -5.49 -5.41 14.44
N VAL A 152 -5.09 -6.49 13.73
CA VAL A 152 -4.95 -7.89 14.21
C VAL A 152 -4.16 -8.07 15.51
N PHE A 153 -3.19 -7.20 15.79
CA PHE A 153 -2.31 -7.29 16.96
C PHE A 153 -2.82 -6.58 18.24
N ARG A 154 -4.05 -6.06 18.28
CA ARG A 154 -4.60 -5.36 19.46
C ARG A 154 -5.23 -6.28 20.53
N SER A 155 -5.24 -7.61 20.37
CA SER A 155 -5.86 -8.50 21.37
C SER A 155 -5.09 -8.52 22.70
N LEU A 156 -5.53 -7.70 23.66
CA LEU A 156 -5.30 -7.71 25.13
C LEU A 156 -3.86 -7.65 25.68
N ARG A 157 -2.85 -8.24 25.02
CA ARG A 157 -1.48 -8.35 25.53
C ARG A 157 -0.67 -7.05 25.43
N TYR A 158 -1.10 -6.10 24.59
CA TYR A 158 -0.38 -4.82 24.34
C TYR A 158 -0.88 -3.62 25.15
N ARG A 159 -2.05 -3.73 25.81
CA ARG A 159 -2.62 -2.61 26.60
C ARG A 159 -1.78 -2.26 27.84
N HIS A 160 -0.90 -3.15 28.29
CA HIS A 160 -0.18 -2.99 29.56
C HIS A 160 1.32 -2.71 29.43
N SER A 161 1.93 -2.75 28.23
CA SER A 161 3.40 -2.72 28.15
C SER A 161 4.04 -1.43 27.64
N LYS A 162 3.33 -0.50 26.97
CA LYS A 162 3.92 0.77 26.51
C LYS A 162 2.91 1.92 26.45
N GLY A 163 2.86 2.70 27.54
CA GLY A 163 2.29 4.05 27.51
C GLY A 163 3.12 4.97 26.59
N ASP A 164 2.41 5.85 25.88
CA ASP A 164 2.88 7.11 25.25
C ASP A 164 3.83 7.10 24.04
N LYS A 165 4.10 5.97 23.36
CA LYS A 165 4.95 6.01 22.14
C LYS A 165 4.48 5.15 20.97
N PHE A 166 3.22 5.30 20.55
CA PHE A 166 2.74 4.73 19.29
C PHE A 166 1.73 5.67 18.63
N PHE A 167 2.20 6.66 17.85
CA PHE A 167 1.35 7.49 17.00
C PHE A 167 1.72 7.27 15.53
N ALA A 168 1.25 6.16 14.99
CA ALA A 168 0.85 6.11 13.59
C ALA A 168 -0.63 5.74 13.63
N SER A 169 -1.51 6.75 13.74
CA SER A 169 -2.94 6.48 13.63
C SER A 169 -3.22 6.08 12.19
N TYR A 170 -3.53 4.80 11.99
CA TYR A 170 -4.04 4.26 10.75
C TYR A 170 -5.25 5.09 10.30
N SER A 171 -6.14 5.35 11.26
CA SER A 171 -7.37 6.12 11.08
C SER A 171 -7.09 7.52 10.53
N GLU A 172 -6.17 8.28 11.13
CA GLU A 172 -5.79 9.61 10.62
C GLU A 172 -5.21 9.55 9.21
N PHE A 173 -4.37 8.54 8.93
CA PHE A 173 -3.83 8.35 7.59
C PHE A 173 -4.92 8.08 6.56
N TRP A 174 -5.87 7.19 6.87
CA TRP A 174 -7.03 6.89 6.01
C TRP A 174 -7.90 8.11 5.78
N LEU A 175 -8.24 8.86 6.83
CA LEU A 175 -8.98 10.13 6.72
C LEU A 175 -8.24 11.13 5.82
N SER A 176 -6.91 11.20 5.90
CA SER A 176 -6.10 12.10 5.05
C SER A 176 -6.12 11.76 3.56
N LEU A 177 -6.59 10.56 3.21
CA LEU A 177 -6.79 10.09 1.83
C LEU A 177 -8.26 10.22 1.38
N GLY A 178 -9.12 10.82 2.20
CA GLY A 178 -10.57 10.86 1.95
C GLY A 178 -11.27 9.56 2.32
N GLY A 179 -10.66 8.74 3.18
CA GLY A 179 -11.30 7.55 3.71
C GLY A 179 -12.42 7.89 4.69
N GLU A 180 -13.46 7.06 4.73
CA GLU A 180 -14.63 7.22 5.60
C GLU A 180 -14.75 6.02 6.53
N MET A 181 -14.97 6.29 7.83
CA MET A 181 -15.15 5.23 8.82
C MET A 181 -16.54 4.62 8.70
N ARG A 182 -16.61 3.29 8.56
CA ARG A 182 -17.82 2.48 8.56
C ARG A 182 -18.31 2.19 9.98
N ARG A 183 -19.54 1.69 10.07
CA ARG A 183 -20.16 1.25 11.35
C ARG A 183 -19.41 0.09 12.02
N ASP A 184 -18.69 -0.72 11.26
CA ASP A 184 -17.87 -1.85 11.74
C ASP A 184 -16.42 -1.45 12.04
N GLU A 185 -16.14 -0.15 12.19
CA GLU A 185 -14.81 0.43 12.50
C GLU A 185 -13.73 0.14 11.44
N LEU A 186 -14.14 -0.29 10.24
CA LEU A 186 -13.31 -0.23 9.05
C LEU A 186 -13.33 1.15 8.43
N PHE A 187 -12.42 1.38 7.49
CA PHE A 187 -12.45 2.50 6.58
C PHE A 187 -12.80 2.03 5.18
N THR A 188 -13.67 2.77 4.48
CA THR A 188 -13.78 2.73 3.02
C THR A 188 -12.82 3.76 2.45
N LEU A 189 -11.98 3.39 1.49
CA LEU A 189 -11.04 4.30 0.82
C LEU A 189 -11.50 4.55 -0.62
N PRO A 190 -11.14 5.70 -1.23
CA PRO A 190 -11.36 5.91 -2.66
C PRO A 190 -10.54 4.91 -3.49
N LEU A 191 -10.93 4.69 -4.75
CA LEU A 191 -10.21 3.81 -5.69
C LEU A 191 -8.99 4.48 -6.35
N SER A 192 -8.79 5.77 -6.12
CA SER A 192 -7.69 6.56 -6.67
C SER A 192 -7.39 7.77 -5.78
N MET A 193 -6.16 8.27 -5.80
CA MET A 193 -5.85 9.56 -5.18
C MET A 193 -6.43 10.72 -5.98
N ALA A 194 -7.12 11.63 -5.28
CA ALA A 194 -7.56 12.88 -5.86
C ALA A 194 -6.34 13.76 -6.21
N ARG A 195 -6.21 14.12 -7.49
CA ARG A 195 -5.27 15.13 -7.95
C ARG A 195 -5.98 16.48 -7.97
N LYS A 196 -5.26 17.53 -7.57
CA LYS A 196 -5.76 18.90 -7.66
C LYS A 196 -5.33 19.45 -8.99
N GLU A 197 -6.21 20.21 -9.63
CA GLU A 197 -5.86 20.93 -10.84
C GLU A 197 -4.74 21.94 -10.54
N LEU A 198 -3.82 22.13 -11.48
CA LEU A 198 -2.67 23.00 -11.27
C LEU A 198 -3.10 24.45 -11.05
N GLU A 199 -4.22 24.83 -11.63
CA GLU A 199 -4.89 26.13 -11.52
C GLU A 199 -5.26 26.44 -10.07
N GLU A 200 -5.75 25.44 -9.33
CA GLU A 200 -6.13 25.53 -7.92
C GLU A 200 -4.92 25.59 -6.98
N ILE A 201 -3.74 25.19 -7.48
CA ILE A 201 -2.50 25.22 -6.72
C ILE A 201 -1.87 26.61 -6.84
N ALA A 202 -1.50 27.20 -5.70
CA ALA A 202 -0.79 28.47 -5.66
C ALA A 202 0.43 28.46 -6.60
N SER A 203 0.58 29.48 -7.45
CA SER A 203 1.57 29.54 -8.53
C SER A 203 2.98 29.08 -8.13
N LYS A 204 3.48 29.55 -6.97
CA LYS A 204 4.79 29.18 -6.42
C LYS A 204 4.99 27.68 -6.12
N LYS A 205 3.92 26.91 -5.96
CA LYS A 205 3.93 25.46 -5.70
C LYS A 205 3.64 24.61 -6.94
N ARG A 206 3.16 25.20 -8.04
CA ARG A 206 2.76 24.45 -9.25
C ARG A 206 3.90 23.63 -9.86
N ALA A 207 5.12 24.14 -9.85
CA ALA A 207 6.28 23.40 -10.36
C ALA A 207 6.61 22.16 -9.52
N GLU A 208 6.45 22.25 -8.20
CA GLU A 208 6.63 21.09 -7.30
C GLU A 208 5.52 20.06 -7.50
N TYR A 209 4.26 20.49 -7.61
CA TYR A 209 3.14 19.60 -7.88
C TYR A 209 3.23 18.90 -9.24
N ARG A 210 3.71 19.58 -10.28
CA ARG A 210 3.99 18.95 -11.58
C ARG A 210 5.01 17.82 -11.46
N ARG A 211 6.13 18.05 -10.75
CA ARG A 211 7.14 17.01 -10.52
C ARG A 211 6.62 15.86 -9.67
N ARG A 212 5.80 16.17 -8.66
CA ARG A 212 5.07 15.17 -7.88
C ARG A 212 4.22 14.29 -8.78
N TYR A 213 3.37 14.87 -9.63
CA TYR A 213 2.52 14.09 -10.52
C TYR A 213 3.33 13.28 -11.53
N ALA A 214 4.39 13.82 -12.10
CA ALA A 214 5.29 13.07 -12.98
C ALA A 214 5.94 11.85 -12.28
N LEU A 215 6.36 11.99 -11.01
CA LEU A 215 6.89 10.88 -10.23
C LEU A 215 5.83 9.80 -10.00
N LEU A 216 4.60 10.19 -9.67
CA LEU A 216 3.48 9.26 -9.50
C LEU A 216 3.12 8.59 -10.82
N ASP A 217 3.14 9.30 -11.94
CA ASP A 217 2.89 8.75 -13.27
C ASP A 217 3.96 7.74 -13.67
N THR A 218 5.22 7.98 -13.29
CA THR A 218 6.31 7.01 -13.50
C THR A 218 6.07 5.74 -12.70
N LEU A 219 5.68 5.88 -11.42
CA LEU A 219 5.30 4.74 -10.58
C LEU A 219 4.13 3.96 -11.19
N VAL A 220 3.10 4.66 -11.69
CA VAL A 220 1.95 4.06 -12.39
C VAL A 220 2.41 3.27 -13.61
N LEU A 221 3.21 3.87 -14.48
CA LEU A 221 3.68 3.22 -15.70
C LEU A 221 4.53 1.98 -15.42
N GLN A 222 5.39 2.03 -14.41
CA GLN A 222 6.26 0.91 -14.04
C GLN A 222 5.47 -0.23 -13.38
N ALA A 223 4.62 0.09 -12.40
CA ALA A 223 3.78 -0.91 -11.73
C ALA A 223 2.75 -1.53 -12.69
N ALA A 224 2.21 -0.74 -13.64
CA ALA A 224 1.34 -1.25 -14.68
C ALA A 224 2.10 -2.04 -15.76
N GLY A 225 3.30 -1.58 -16.09
CA GLY A 225 4.23 -2.12 -17.07
C GLY A 225 5.04 -3.33 -16.60
N ALA A 226 4.72 -3.90 -15.43
CA ALA A 226 5.12 -5.25 -15.04
C ALA A 226 4.67 -6.34 -16.04
N GLU A 227 4.14 -5.95 -17.21
CA GLU A 227 3.98 -6.72 -18.45
C GLU A 227 5.26 -6.82 -19.32
N ARG A 228 6.36 -6.08 -19.05
CA ARG A 228 7.47 -5.95 -20.04
C ARG A 228 8.91 -6.27 -19.61
N ASP A 229 9.26 -6.27 -18.33
CA ASP A 229 10.67 -6.46 -17.92
C ASP A 229 10.89 -7.72 -17.07
N VAL A 230 10.96 -8.88 -17.73
CA VAL A 230 11.66 -10.08 -17.19
C VAL A 230 12.95 -10.37 -17.99
N ALA A 231 13.28 -9.53 -18.99
CA ALA A 231 14.47 -9.69 -19.80
C ALA A 231 15.63 -8.81 -19.32
N HIS A 232 16.20 -9.13 -18.15
CA HIS A 232 17.65 -9.16 -17.93
C HIS A 232 18.00 -9.37 -16.45
N ALA A 233 18.20 -10.63 -16.10
CA ALA A 233 19.16 -11.02 -15.08
C ALA A 233 19.78 -12.35 -15.56
N ALA A 234 20.90 -12.23 -16.27
CA ALA A 234 21.84 -13.31 -16.54
C ALA A 234 23.13 -12.98 -15.80
#